data_AF-A0A8C4X4H9-F1
#
_entry.id   AF-A0A8C4X4H9-F1
#
_cell.length_a   1.000
_cell.length_b   1.000
_cell.length_c   1.000
_cell.angle_alpha   90.00
_cell.angle_beta   90.00
_cell.angle_gamma   90.00
#
_symmetry.space_group_name_H-M   'P 1'
#
loop_
_entity.id
_entity.type
_entity.pdbx_description
1 polymer ?
#
loop_
_entity_poly.entity_id
_entity_poly.type
_entity_poly.pdbx_seq_one_letter_code
_entity_poly.pdbx_strand_id
1 'polypeptide(L)'
;MNYNFAGIRHFALLKLVGVGAESSGTLELFPLNGKSQTEYEFLTPEAVKGIREHFKISKEYFTMLTVGKDGAVLAWYPTPVWSMSIIFEVIDNLQERRKEQELQDSLGIHCPEVEYLVSYHEYDENEEHDYSQHSSDDNSDK
;
A
#
# COMPACT_ATOMS: atom_id res chain seq x y z
N MET A 1 8.50 -31.07 -13.23
CA MET A 1 7.95 -30.82 -11.88
C MET A 1 7.75 -29.33 -11.77
N ASN A 2 6.49 -28.89 -11.67
CA ASN A 2 6.15 -27.48 -11.49
C ASN A 2 6.38 -27.14 -10.01
N TYR A 3 7.45 -26.43 -9.71
CA TYR A 3 7.66 -25.88 -8.37
C TYR A 3 6.72 -24.68 -8.22
N ASN A 4 5.58 -24.88 -7.55
CA ASN A 4 4.77 -23.75 -7.09
C ASN A 4 5.59 -23.03 -6.01
N PHE A 5 5.92 -21.76 -6.28
CA PHE A 5 6.71 -20.90 -5.41
C PHE A 5 5.98 -20.66 -4.08
N ALA A 6 6.48 -21.25 -3.00
CA ALA A 6 5.87 -21.14 -1.68
C ALA A 6 6.25 -19.87 -0.91
N GLY A 7 7.13 -19.00 -1.43
CA GLY A 7 7.68 -17.85 -0.69
C GLY A 7 7.34 -16.47 -1.26
N ILE A 8 6.19 -16.29 -1.91
CA ILE A 8 5.75 -14.94 -2.32
C ILE A 8 5.05 -14.27 -1.13
N ARG A 9 5.57 -13.13 -0.66
CA ARG A 9 4.88 -12.30 0.35
C ARG A 9 3.60 -11.77 -0.25
N HIS A 10 2.46 -12.29 0.19
CA HIS A 10 1.16 -11.79 -0.25
C HIS A 10 0.76 -10.65 0.65
N PHE A 11 0.40 -9.55 0.03
CA PHE A 11 -0.25 -8.46 0.72
C PHE A 11 -1.30 -7.87 -0.20
N ALA A 12 -2.26 -7.18 0.40
CA ALA A 12 -3.18 -6.32 -0.30
C ALA A 12 -2.87 -4.89 0.12
N LEU A 13 -2.97 -3.94 -0.81
CA LEU A 13 -2.83 -2.53 -0.49
C LEU A 13 -4.22 -1.89 -0.47
N LEU A 14 -4.61 -1.41 0.70
CA LEU A 14 -5.87 -0.71 0.89
C LEU A 14 -5.60 0.80 1.03
N LYS A 15 -6.05 1.58 0.05
CA LYS A 15 -5.96 3.04 0.04
C LYS A 15 -7.32 3.62 0.39
N LEU A 16 -7.37 4.56 1.33
CA LEU A 16 -8.58 5.26 1.75
C LEU A 16 -8.35 6.77 1.64
N VAL A 17 -9.16 7.46 0.84
CA VAL A 17 -9.02 8.90 0.57
C VAL A 17 -10.33 9.65 0.81
N GLY A 18 -10.23 10.97 1.01
CA GLY A 18 -11.41 11.82 1.23
C GLY A 18 -12.13 11.61 2.57
N VAL A 19 -13.21 12.36 2.79
CA VAL A 19 -14.01 12.36 4.03
C VAL A 19 -15.50 12.48 3.73
N GLY A 20 -16.35 11.90 4.59
CA GLY A 20 -17.80 12.00 4.45
C GLY A 20 -18.31 11.32 3.17
N ALA A 21 -19.25 11.97 2.48
CA ALA A 21 -19.82 11.44 1.23
C ALA A 21 -18.80 11.33 0.09
N GLU A 22 -17.75 12.16 0.13
CA GLU A 22 -16.68 12.18 -0.88
C GLU A 22 -15.54 11.20 -0.56
N SER A 23 -15.70 10.35 0.46
CA SER A 23 -14.67 9.35 0.77
C SER A 23 -14.73 8.17 -0.19
N SER A 24 -13.58 7.72 -0.66
CA SER A 24 -13.45 6.55 -1.51
C SER A 24 -12.28 5.69 -1.05
N GLY A 25 -12.28 4.44 -1.49
CA GLY A 25 -11.17 3.54 -1.24
C GLY A 25 -10.92 2.62 -2.40
N THR A 26 -9.70 2.11 -2.45
CA THR A 26 -9.25 1.16 -3.46
C THR A 26 -8.51 0.04 -2.77
N LEU A 27 -8.92 -1.19 -3.06
CA LEU A 27 -8.23 -2.39 -2.64
C LEU A 27 -7.46 -2.96 -3.84
N GLU A 28 -6.14 -3.02 -3.72
CA GLU A 28 -5.24 -3.62 -4.69
C GLU A 28 -4.80 -5.00 -4.19
N LEU A 29 -5.14 -6.03 -4.95
CA LEU A 29 -4.78 -7.42 -4.61
C LEU A 29 -3.57 -7.86 -5.43
N PHE A 30 -2.59 -8.47 -4.76
CA PHE A 30 -1.39 -9.02 -5.39
C PHE A 30 -1.43 -10.56 -5.32
N PRO A 31 -1.94 -11.25 -6.37
CA PRO A 31 -2.21 -12.68 -6.37
C PRO A 31 -0.97 -13.57 -6.54
N LEU A 32 -1.12 -14.84 -6.18
CA LEU A 32 -0.08 -15.89 -6.18
C LEU A 32 0.24 -16.51 -7.53
N ASN A 33 -0.53 -16.21 -8.56
CA ASN A 33 -0.60 -16.99 -9.79
C ASN A 33 0.64 -16.85 -10.70
N GLY A 34 1.77 -16.39 -10.17
CA GLY A 34 3.04 -16.23 -10.89
C GLY A 34 2.97 -15.17 -11.99
N LYS A 35 1.90 -14.35 -12.00
CA LYS A 35 1.67 -13.27 -12.93
C LYS A 35 1.36 -12.02 -12.12
N SER A 36 2.05 -10.92 -12.42
CA SER A 36 1.75 -9.61 -11.83
C SER A 36 0.40 -9.12 -12.40
N GLN A 37 -0.71 -9.55 -11.80
CA GLN A 37 -2.04 -9.03 -12.11
C GLN A 37 -2.59 -8.35 -10.86
N THR A 38 -2.61 -7.02 -10.86
CA THR A 38 -3.26 -6.26 -9.78
C THR A 38 -4.75 -6.21 -10.05
N GLU A 39 -5.56 -6.75 -9.14
CA GLU A 39 -7.01 -6.55 -9.15
C GLU A 39 -7.37 -5.33 -8.30
N TYR A 40 -8.29 -4.50 -8.80
CA TYR A 40 -8.73 -3.28 -8.15
C TYR A 40 -10.21 -3.37 -7.79
N GLU A 41 -10.53 -3.19 -6.51
CA GLU A 41 -11.91 -3.08 -6.02
C GLU A 41 -12.15 -1.70 -5.43
N PHE A 42 -13.22 -1.04 -5.87
CA PHE A 42 -13.64 0.26 -5.32
C PHE A 42 -14.50 0.06 -4.07
N LEU A 43 -14.19 0.82 -3.02
CA LEU A 43 -14.94 0.79 -1.78
C LEU A 43 -15.93 1.94 -1.69
N THR A 44 -17.12 1.64 -1.19
CA THR A 44 -18.13 2.66 -0.91
C THR A 44 -17.74 3.55 0.27
N PRO A 45 -18.29 4.77 0.38
CA PRO A 45 -18.05 5.64 1.53
C PRO A 45 -18.35 4.96 2.88
N GLU A 46 -19.37 4.10 2.94
CA GLU A 46 -19.74 3.34 4.14
C GLU A 46 -18.66 2.34 4.54
N ALA A 47 -18.07 1.63 3.55
CA ALA A 47 -16.97 0.71 3.79
C ALA A 47 -15.73 1.46 4.28
N VAL A 48 -15.38 2.59 3.65
CA VAL A 48 -14.27 3.46 4.08
C VAL A 48 -14.45 3.91 5.53
N LYS A 49 -15.67 4.33 5.89
CA LYS A 49 -16.01 4.71 7.26
C LYS A 49 -15.84 3.54 8.23
N GLY A 50 -16.40 2.38 7.91
CA GLY A 50 -16.31 1.19 8.76
C GLY A 50 -14.88 0.73 9.01
N ILE A 51 -14.03 0.78 7.97
CA ILE A 51 -12.62 0.41 8.08
C ILE A 51 -11.85 1.39 8.97
N ARG A 52 -12.05 2.71 8.79
CA ARG A 52 -11.43 3.72 9.66
C ARG A 52 -11.85 3.56 11.13
N GLU A 53 -13.13 3.27 11.37
CA GLU A 53 -13.66 3.05 12.72
C GLU A 53 -13.12 1.77 13.37
N HIS A 54 -12.95 0.71 12.58
CA HIS A 54 -12.39 -0.56 13.04
C HIS A 54 -10.94 -0.40 13.48
N PHE A 55 -10.11 0.19 12.61
CA PHE A 55 -8.68 0.38 12.89
C PHE A 55 -8.35 1.64 13.68
N LYS A 56 -9.35 2.46 14.07
CA LYS A 56 -9.16 3.74 14.77
C LYS A 56 -8.25 4.72 14.01
N ILE A 57 -8.39 4.74 12.68
CA ILE A 57 -7.64 5.65 11.81
C ILE A 57 -8.31 7.03 11.83
N SER A 58 -7.54 8.06 12.17
CA SER A 58 -8.00 9.45 12.05
C SER A 58 -8.09 9.87 10.59
N LYS A 59 -9.06 10.72 10.26
CA LYS A 59 -9.20 11.36 8.95
C LYS A 59 -8.36 12.64 8.81
N GLU A 60 -7.75 13.10 9.90
CA GLU A 60 -7.06 14.40 9.97
C GLU A 60 -5.61 14.33 9.52
N TYR A 61 -4.99 13.15 9.65
CA TYR A 61 -3.58 12.95 9.37
C TYR A 61 -3.38 11.71 8.50
N PHE A 62 -2.27 11.69 7.78
CA PHE A 62 -1.83 10.48 7.11
C PHE A 62 -1.66 9.35 8.13
N THR A 63 -2.08 8.14 7.76
CA THR A 63 -1.83 6.93 8.54
C THR A 63 -1.71 5.77 7.59
N MET A 64 -0.67 4.96 7.79
CA MET A 64 -0.52 3.68 7.12
C MET A 64 -0.31 2.59 8.17
N LEU A 65 -0.90 1.43 7.94
CA LEU A 65 -0.88 0.29 8.84
C LEU A 65 -0.36 -0.94 8.12
N THR A 66 0.38 -1.77 8.82
CA THR A 66 0.56 -3.18 8.43
C THR A 66 -0.38 -4.02 9.27
N VAL A 67 -1.26 -4.78 8.62
CA VAL A 67 -2.26 -5.60 9.29
C VAL A 67 -2.00 -7.07 8.95
N GLY A 68 -2.03 -7.93 9.97
CA GLY A 68 -1.89 -9.37 9.84
C GLY A 68 -3.11 -10.03 9.21
N LYS A 69 -2.97 -11.30 8.81
CA LYS A 69 -4.07 -12.09 8.23
C LYS A 69 -5.23 -12.32 9.22
N ASP A 70 -4.94 -12.23 10.51
CA ASP A 70 -5.89 -12.30 11.62
C ASP A 70 -6.60 -10.96 11.91
N GLY A 71 -6.25 -9.89 11.17
CA GLY A 71 -6.77 -8.54 11.39
C GLY A 71 -6.02 -7.77 12.48
N ALA A 72 -5.00 -8.34 13.11
CA ALA A 72 -4.22 -7.65 14.12
C ALA A 72 -3.32 -6.58 13.49
N VAL A 73 -3.22 -5.40 14.12
CA VAL A 73 -2.30 -4.37 13.66
C VAL A 73 -0.88 -4.72 14.09
N LEU A 74 0.00 -4.89 13.11
CA LEU A 74 1.40 -5.26 13.31
C LEU A 74 2.31 -4.03 13.43
N ALA A 75 2.01 -2.96 12.69
CA ALA A 75 2.79 -1.72 12.70
C ALA A 75 1.95 -0.50 12.31
N TRP A 76 2.31 0.66 12.86
CA TRP A 76 1.71 1.97 12.60
C TRP A 76 2.76 2.92 12.04
N TYR A 77 2.41 3.61 10.94
CA TYR A 77 3.27 4.59 10.31
C TYR A 77 2.52 5.94 10.17
N PRO A 78 2.95 6.98 10.90
CA PRO A 78 2.37 8.32 10.79
C PRO A 78 2.83 9.05 9.51
N THR A 79 3.80 8.50 8.79
CA THR A 79 4.31 9.00 7.52
C THR A 79 4.43 7.85 6.52
N PRO A 80 4.46 8.12 5.20
CA PRO A 80 4.77 7.09 4.21
C PRO A 80 6.12 6.43 4.52
N VAL A 81 6.21 5.12 4.25
CA VAL A 81 7.50 4.41 4.31
C VAL A 81 8.29 4.67 3.04
N TRP A 82 9.59 4.83 3.20
CA TRP A 82 10.52 5.13 2.10
C TRP A 82 10.94 3.88 1.33
N SER A 83 10.72 2.69 1.90
CA SER A 83 11.14 1.43 1.30
C SER A 83 10.25 0.28 1.76
N MET A 84 9.97 -0.63 0.83
CA MET A 84 9.27 -1.89 1.10
C MET A 84 10.05 -2.83 2.03
N SER A 85 11.37 -2.65 2.16
CA SER A 85 12.20 -3.40 3.10
C SER A 85 11.67 -3.32 4.55
N ILE A 86 11.16 -2.15 4.95
CA ILE A 86 10.57 -1.91 6.28
C ILE A 86 9.36 -2.83 6.51
N ILE A 87 8.49 -2.96 5.51
CA ILE A 87 7.29 -3.81 5.60
C ILE A 87 7.68 -5.29 5.56
N PHE A 88 8.67 -5.65 4.73
CA PHE A 88 9.16 -7.02 4.64
C PHE A 88 9.82 -7.48 5.94
N GLU A 89 10.56 -6.62 6.63
CA GLU A 89 11.12 -6.93 7.95
C GLU A 89 10.03 -7.24 8.98
N VAL A 90 8.92 -6.49 8.98
CA VAL A 90 7.76 -6.78 9.85
C VAL A 90 7.18 -8.16 9.53
N ILE A 91 7.02 -8.49 8.24
CA ILE A 91 6.47 -9.77 7.78
C ILE A 91 7.40 -10.94 8.13
N ASP A 92 8.70 -10.81 7.88
CA ASP A 92 9.69 -11.86 8.11
C ASP A 92 9.90 -12.13 9.61
N ASN A 93 9.53 -11.18 10.47
CA ASN A 93 9.51 -11.35 11.92
C ASN A 93 8.25 -12.08 12.46
N LEU A 94 7.25 -12.38 11.63
CA LEU A 94 6.09 -13.16 12.05
C LEU A 94 6.45 -14.62 12.32
N GLN A 95 5.85 -15.21 13.35
CA GLN A 95 6.12 -16.61 13.75
C GLN A 95 5.71 -17.58 12.64
N GLU A 96 4.58 -17.30 11.99
CA GLU A 96 4.08 -18.08 10.85
C GLU A 96 5.08 -18.06 9.70
N ARG A 97 5.66 -16.89 9.41
CA ARG A 97 6.63 -16.71 8.32
C ARG A 97 7.93 -17.46 8.60
N ARG A 98 8.45 -17.40 9.85
CA ARG A 98 9.63 -18.19 10.22
C ARG A 98 9.42 -19.70 10.09
N LYS A 99 8.28 -20.22 10.54
CA LYS A 99 7.93 -21.64 10.39
C LYS A 99 7.83 -22.07 8.93
N GLU A 100 7.26 -21.21 8.09
CA GLU A 100 7.18 -21.45 6.65
C GLU A 100 8.58 -21.50 6.02
N GLN A 101 9.47 -20.60 6.44
CA GLN A 101 10.85 -20.54 5.95
C GLN A 101 11.68 -21.76 6.39
N GLU A 102 11.57 -22.19 7.65
CA GLU A 102 12.19 -23.44 8.14
C GLU A 102 11.70 -24.66 7.34
N LEU A 103 10.41 -24.71 7.00
CA LEU A 103 9.85 -25.77 6.17
C LEU A 103 10.40 -25.72 4.74
N GLN A 104 10.48 -24.54 4.14
CA GLN A 104 11.06 -24.35 2.81
C GLN A 104 12.52 -24.84 2.77
N ASP A 105 13.32 -24.46 3.76
CA ASP A 105 14.71 -24.89 3.89
C ASP A 105 14.81 -26.42 4.05
N SER A 106 13.96 -27.01 4.90
CA SER A 106 13.93 -28.47 5.12
C SER A 106 13.58 -29.27 3.85
N LEU A 107 12.80 -28.65 2.94
CA LEU A 107 12.37 -29.24 1.68
C LEU A 107 13.28 -28.85 0.50
N GLY A 108 14.33 -28.05 0.73
CA GLY A 108 15.21 -27.53 -0.31
C GLY A 108 14.50 -26.58 -1.30
N ILE A 109 13.41 -25.94 -0.88
CA ILE A 109 12.68 -24.97 -1.69
C ILE A 109 13.38 -23.63 -1.55
N HIS A 110 13.95 -23.13 -2.64
CA HIS A 110 14.56 -21.80 -2.67
C HIS A 110 13.79 -20.90 -3.64
N CYS A 111 13.45 -19.69 -3.17
CA CYS A 111 12.89 -18.67 -4.05
C CYS A 111 14.06 -17.99 -4.79
N PRO A 112 13.97 -17.80 -6.12
CA PRO A 112 14.94 -17.00 -6.84
C PRO A 112 14.88 -15.57 -6.28
N GLU A 113 16.05 -14.97 -6.06
CA GLU A 113 16.15 -13.54 -5.79
C GLU A 113 15.65 -12.80 -7.04
N VAL A 114 14.37 -12.41 -7.01
CA VAL A 114 13.85 -11.48 -7.98
C VAL A 114 14.38 -10.12 -7.55
N GLU A 115 15.34 -9.59 -8.31
CA GLU A 115 15.76 -8.20 -8.18
C GLU A 115 14.51 -7.35 -8.41
N TYR A 116 13.92 -6.88 -7.32
CA TYR A 116 12.70 -6.09 -7.32
C TYR A 116 13.03 -4.71 -7.92
N LEU A 117 13.14 -4.63 -9.25
CA LEU A 117 12.97 -3.40 -10.00
C LEU A 117 11.47 -3.05 -9.99
N VAL A 118 10.93 -2.82 -8.79
CA VAL A 118 9.65 -2.12 -8.66
C VAL A 118 9.99 -0.66 -8.84
N SER A 119 9.99 -0.23 -10.11
CA SER A 119 9.82 1.17 -10.48
C SER A 119 8.53 1.63 -9.83
N TYR A 120 8.58 2.12 -8.58
CA TYR A 120 7.62 3.11 -8.15
C TYR A 120 7.71 4.19 -9.22
N HIS A 121 6.64 4.34 -10.00
CA HIS A 121 6.48 5.52 -10.82
C HIS A 121 6.80 6.71 -9.91
N GLU A 122 7.91 7.35 -10.25
CA GLU A 122 8.26 8.70 -9.88
C GLU A 122 6.96 9.49 -9.84
N TYR A 123 6.64 10.07 -8.69
CA TYR A 123 5.61 11.09 -8.64
C TYR A 123 6.02 12.12 -9.69
N ASP A 124 5.25 12.19 -10.78
CA ASP A 124 5.50 13.11 -11.88
C ASP A 124 5.44 14.53 -11.28
N GLU A 125 6.59 15.15 -11.04
CA GLU A 125 6.71 16.53 -10.55
C GLU A 125 6.19 17.56 -11.59
N ASN A 126 5.60 17.11 -12.70
CA ASN A 126 5.16 17.97 -13.81
C ASN A 126 3.65 18.29 -13.82
N GLU A 127 2.90 18.09 -12.73
CA GLU A 127 1.64 18.83 -12.58
C GLU A 127 1.93 20.21 -11.97
N GLU A 128 2.36 21.13 -12.84
CA GLU A 128 2.32 22.57 -12.57
C GLU A 128 0.90 22.95 -12.16
N HIS A 129 0.69 23.10 -10.85
CA HIS A 129 -0.48 23.75 -10.31
C HIS A 129 -0.46 25.23 -10.74
N ASP A 130 -1.22 25.55 -11.80
CA ASP A 130 -1.51 26.93 -12.20
C ASP A 130 -2.33 27.64 -11.11
N TYR A 131 -1.64 28.17 -10.12
CA TYR A 131 -2.15 29.21 -9.23
C TYR A 131 -1.88 30.57 -9.86
N SER A 132 -2.54 30.88 -10.97
CA SER A 132 -2.60 32.26 -11.45
C SER A 132 -3.53 33.07 -10.55
N GLN A 133 -2.88 33.81 -9.66
CA GLN A 133 -3.45 34.76 -8.72
C GLN A 133 -4.24 35.85 -9.44
N HIS A 134 -5.43 36.13 -8.93
CA HIS A 134 -6.08 37.43 -9.07
C HIS A 134 -5.15 38.50 -8.50
N SER A 135 -4.68 39.43 -9.34
CA SER A 135 -4.37 40.78 -8.90
C SER A 135 -4.93 41.76 -9.91
N SER A 136 -5.94 42.48 -9.48
CA SER A 136 -6.24 43.82 -9.97
C SER A 136 -4.96 44.67 -9.94
N ASP A 137 -4.77 45.52 -10.94
CA ASP A 137 -4.30 46.89 -10.73
C ASP A 137 -4.52 47.75 -11.99
N ASP A 138 -5.18 48.88 -11.73
CA ASP A 138 -5.26 50.08 -12.55
C ASP A 138 -3.88 50.58 -13.01
N ASN A 139 -3.74 50.97 -14.29
CA ASN A 139 -3.52 52.38 -14.66
C ASN A 139 -3.31 52.64 -16.16
N SER A 140 -4.07 53.65 -16.63
CA SER A 140 -3.71 54.81 -17.46
C SER A 140 -2.75 54.72 -18.67
N ASP A 141 -3.26 55.34 -19.75
CA ASP A 141 -2.58 56.17 -20.75
C ASP A 141 -1.63 55.53 -21.77
N LYS A 142 -2.13 55.34 -23.01
CA LYS A 142 -1.88 56.24 -24.15
C LYS A 142 -2.69 55.87 -25.40
#